data_AF-A0A1S6GL31-F1
#
_entry.id   AF-A0A1S6GL31-F1
#
_cell.length_a   1.000
_cell.length_b   1.000
_cell.length_c   1.000
_cell.angle_alpha   90.00
_cell.angle_beta   90.00
_cell.angle_gamma   90.00
#
_symmetry.space_group_name_H-M   'P 1'
#
loop_
_entity.id
_entity.type
_entity.pdbx_description
1 polymer ?
#
loop_
_entity_poly.entity_id
_entity_poly.type
_entity_poly.pdbx_seq_one_letter_code
_entity_poly.pdbx_strand_id
1 'polypeptide(L)'
;MLTTKKTSVDENKNRGWPKGKRRYPKGAGAPKQPLSGYVHFLNERREAVKSENPEISFSELSKRLAADWSSLTEEEKNKYHEMAKSDKDRYDREFAEYQQTESYKQFMESRSGNQTNGGSASKKKKK
;
A
#
# COMPACT_ATOMS: atom_id res chain seq x y z
N MET A 1 23.44 26.70 22.47
CA MET A 1 23.76 26.45 21.05
C MET A 1 23.48 24.98 20.78
N LEU A 2 22.33 24.65 20.21
CA LEU A 2 21.90 23.26 20.02
C LEU A 2 22.44 22.78 18.66
N THR A 3 23.50 21.97 18.68
CA THR A 3 24.10 21.37 17.49
C THR A 3 23.32 20.12 17.08
N THR A 4 23.24 19.97 15.76
CA THR A 4 22.37 19.07 15.00
C THR A 4 22.69 17.59 15.24
N LYS A 5 21.65 16.78 15.51
CA LYS A 5 21.76 15.31 15.48
C LYS A 5 21.80 14.85 14.02
N LYS A 6 23.00 14.48 13.56
CA LYS A 6 23.26 13.75 12.32
C LYS A 6 22.61 12.37 12.40
N THR A 7 21.47 12.18 11.74
CA THR A 7 20.84 10.86 11.59
C THR A 7 21.65 10.04 10.59
N SER A 8 22.24 8.95 11.09
CA SER A 8 22.93 7.91 10.34
C SER A 8 22.05 7.37 9.22
N VAL A 9 22.51 7.47 7.97
CA VAL A 9 21.89 6.83 6.81
C VAL A 9 22.28 5.37 6.86
N ASP A 10 21.39 4.51 7.35
CA ASP A 10 21.52 3.06 7.30
C ASP A 10 21.37 2.58 5.85
N GLU A 11 22.50 2.34 5.19
CA GLU A 11 22.62 1.74 3.86
C GLU A 11 22.42 0.22 3.92
N ASN A 12 21.20 -0.25 4.23
CA ASN A 12 20.81 -1.62 3.86
C ASN A 12 19.30 -1.79 3.68
N LYS A 13 18.74 -1.13 2.67
CA LYS A 13 17.37 -1.42 2.23
C LYS A 13 17.39 -2.52 1.18
N ASN A 14 17.24 -3.77 1.64
CA ASN A 14 16.71 -4.86 0.82
C ASN A 14 15.32 -4.44 0.28
N ARG A 15 15.28 -3.78 -0.89
CA ARG A 15 14.07 -3.26 -1.58
C ARG A 15 13.25 -4.37 -2.27
N GLY A 16 13.12 -5.52 -1.64
CA GLY A 16 12.25 -6.60 -2.11
C GLY A 16 11.05 -6.73 -1.19
N TRP A 17 9.82 -6.62 -1.73
CA TRP A 17 8.65 -7.14 -1.01
C TRP A 17 8.90 -8.61 -0.67
N PRO A 18 8.62 -9.07 0.57
CA PRO A 18 8.76 -10.49 0.90
C PRO A 18 7.84 -11.29 -0.03
N LYS A 19 8.46 -12.05 -0.95
CA LYS A 19 7.75 -12.97 -1.84
C LYS A 19 7.09 -14.03 -0.96
N GLY A 20 5.78 -13.91 -0.76
CA GLY A 20 5.00 -14.85 0.06
C GLY A 20 3.92 -14.22 0.94
N LYS A 21 3.92 -12.90 1.17
CA LYS A 21 2.80 -12.28 1.93
C LYS A 21 1.49 -12.46 1.16
N ARG A 22 0.47 -12.89 1.90
CA ARG A 22 -0.83 -13.30 1.36
C ARG A 22 -1.35 -12.25 0.38
N ARG A 23 -1.32 -12.57 -0.92
CA ARG A 23 -2.00 -11.78 -1.93
C ARG A 23 -3.48 -11.86 -1.58
N TYR A 24 -4.09 -10.72 -1.27
CA TYR A 24 -5.52 -10.65 -1.05
C TYR A 24 -6.26 -11.05 -2.33
N PRO A 25 -7.44 -11.67 -2.20
CA PRO A 25 -8.33 -11.94 -3.33
C PRO A 25 -8.51 -10.66 -4.15
N LYS A 26 -8.15 -10.70 -5.44
CA LYS A 26 -8.41 -9.64 -6.40
C LYS A 26 -9.44 -10.20 -7.38
N GLY A 27 -10.71 -9.84 -7.23
CA GLY A 27 -11.79 -10.40 -8.04
C GLY A 27 -13.17 -9.83 -7.70
N ALA A 28 -14.18 -10.23 -8.48
CA ALA A 28 -15.56 -9.81 -8.30
C ALA A 28 -16.06 -10.17 -6.89
N GLY A 29 -16.51 -9.16 -6.15
CA GLY A 29 -17.04 -9.30 -4.79
C GLY A 29 -16.01 -9.18 -3.65
N ALA A 30 -14.70 -9.16 -3.93
CA ALA A 30 -13.70 -8.92 -2.88
C ALA A 30 -13.69 -7.43 -2.49
N PRO A 31 -13.75 -7.10 -1.18
CA PRO A 31 -13.72 -5.72 -0.74
C PRO A 31 -12.38 -5.05 -1.09
N LYS A 32 -12.45 -3.76 -1.42
CA LYS A 32 -11.27 -2.97 -1.76
C LYS A 32 -10.43 -2.76 -0.51
N GLN A 33 -9.11 -2.93 -0.64
CA GLN A 33 -8.17 -2.73 0.45
C GLN A 33 -8.33 -1.35 1.08
N PRO A 34 -8.15 -1.24 2.41
CA PRO A 34 -8.28 0.02 3.09
C PRO A 34 -7.10 0.93 2.71
N LEU A 35 -7.39 2.21 2.57
CA LEU A 35 -6.42 3.24 2.25
C LEU A 35 -5.69 3.68 3.53
N SER A 36 -4.42 4.06 3.38
CA SER A 36 -3.68 4.69 4.47
C SER A 36 -4.01 6.19 4.54
N GLY A 37 -3.72 6.82 5.68
CA GLY A 37 -3.98 8.26 5.86
C GLY A 37 -3.28 9.11 4.80
N TYR A 38 -2.03 8.76 4.48
CA TYR A 38 -1.31 9.41 3.40
C TYR A 38 -2.03 9.28 2.04
N VAL A 39 -2.62 8.12 1.73
CA VAL A 39 -3.35 7.94 0.46
C VAL A 39 -4.66 8.72 0.46
N HIS A 40 -5.35 8.84 1.60
CA HIS A 40 -6.49 9.75 1.72
C HIS A 40 -6.09 11.20 1.42
N PHE A 41 -4.98 11.66 2.00
CA PHE A 41 -4.42 12.99 1.72
C PHE A 41 -4.08 13.16 0.23
N LEU A 42 -3.42 12.17 -0.38
CA LEU A 42 -3.10 12.21 -1.80
C LEU A 42 -4.35 12.30 -2.67
N ASN A 43 -5.38 11.52 -2.38
CA ASN A 43 -6.61 11.54 -3.18
C ASN A 43 -7.30 12.91 -3.12
N GLU A 44 -7.36 13.53 -1.93
CA GLU A 44 -7.94 14.87 -1.75
C GLU A 44 -7.14 15.95 -2.47
N ARG A 45 -5.81 15.93 -2.34
CA ARG A 45 -4.95 17.01 -2.86
C ARG A 45 -4.55 16.86 -4.31
N ARG A 46 -4.51 15.64 -4.84
CA ARG A 46 -4.06 15.37 -6.21
C ARG A 46 -4.96 16.04 -7.24
N GLU A 47 -6.27 16.05 -7.01
CA GLU A 47 -7.23 16.70 -7.92
C GLU A 47 -7.05 18.23 -7.90
N ALA A 48 -6.91 18.83 -6.72
CA ALA A 48 -6.64 20.26 -6.57
C ALA A 48 -5.35 20.68 -7.30
N VAL A 49 -4.23 20.02 -7.02
CA VAL A 49 -2.94 20.36 -7.66
C VAL A 49 -2.97 20.14 -9.18
N LYS A 50 -3.66 19.09 -9.65
CA LYS A 50 -3.80 18.82 -11.08
C LYS A 50 -4.70 19.85 -11.78
N SER A 51 -5.72 20.36 -11.09
CA SER A 51 -6.57 21.45 -11.61
C SER A 51 -5.82 22.78 -11.71
N GLU A 52 -4.94 23.08 -10.75
CA GLU A 52 -4.07 24.27 -10.77
C GLU A 52 -3.01 24.18 -11.88
N ASN A 53 -2.47 22.99 -12.12
CA ASN A 53 -1.40 22.75 -13.09
C ASN A 53 -1.72 21.51 -13.94
N PRO A 54 -2.55 21.63 -15.00
CA PRO A 54 -2.98 20.47 -15.80
C PRO A 54 -1.83 19.77 -16.52
N GLU A 55 -0.76 20.50 -16.87
CA GLU A 55 0.43 19.99 -17.55
C GLU A 55 1.46 19.36 -16.59
N ILE A 56 1.20 19.34 -15.28
CA ILE A 56 2.16 18.79 -14.32
C ILE A 56 2.35 17.29 -14.54
N SER A 57 3.61 16.87 -14.68
CA SER A 57 3.95 15.45 -14.75
C SER A 57 3.59 14.76 -13.44
N PHE A 58 3.10 13.51 -13.54
CA PHE A 58 2.80 12.69 -12.36
C PHE A 58 3.98 12.55 -11.39
N SER A 59 5.22 12.50 -11.92
CA SER A 59 6.42 12.44 -11.07
C SER A 59 6.56 13.68 -10.20
N GLU A 60 6.36 14.86 -10.78
CA GLU A 60 6.51 16.13 -10.07
C GLU A 60 5.36 16.37 -9.09
N LEU A 61 4.14 16.05 -9.51
CA LEU A 61 2.96 16.01 -8.63
C LEU A 61 3.20 15.14 -7.39
N SER A 62 3.74 13.94 -7.58
CA SER A 62 4.01 13.01 -6.48
C SER A 62 5.06 13.55 -5.51
N LYS A 63 6.12 14.21 -6.01
CA LYS A 63 7.14 14.85 -5.16
C LYS A 63 6.57 16.01 -4.35
N ARG A 64 5.79 16.89 -5.00
CA ARG A 64 5.13 18.03 -4.33
C ARG A 64 4.24 17.54 -3.19
N LEU A 65 3.35 16.59 -3.46
CA LEU A 65 2.45 16.05 -2.44
C LEU A 65 3.19 15.33 -1.30
N ALA A 66 4.33 14.67 -1.58
CA ALA A 66 5.15 14.07 -0.54
C ALA A 66 5.80 15.12 0.38
N ALA A 67 6.24 16.26 -0.19
CA ALA A 67 6.75 17.39 0.57
C ALA A 67 5.66 18.05 1.40
N ASP A 68 4.47 18.25 0.83
CA ASP A 68 3.31 18.81 1.52
C ASP A 68 2.93 17.94 2.74
N TRP A 69 2.79 16.62 2.54
CA TRP A 69 2.52 15.68 3.64
C TRP A 69 3.57 15.74 4.75
N SER A 70 4.84 15.85 4.39
CA SER A 70 5.92 15.94 5.38
C SER A 70 5.86 17.23 6.18
N SER A 71 5.34 18.30 5.58
CA SER A 71 5.21 19.63 6.17
C SER A 71 3.96 19.80 7.05
N LEU A 72 2.95 18.93 6.90
CA LEU A 72 1.77 18.94 7.76
C LEU A 72 2.13 18.68 9.23
N THR A 73 1.39 19.35 10.11
CA THR A 73 1.43 19.11 11.56
C THR A 73 0.84 17.75 11.93
N GLU A 74 1.12 17.27 13.13
CA GLU A 74 0.56 16.01 13.62
C GLU A 74 -0.97 16.07 13.73
N GLU A 75 -1.53 17.22 14.08
CA GLU A 75 -2.98 17.43 14.17
C GLU A 75 -3.65 17.29 12.80
N GLU A 76 -3.07 17.90 11.77
CA GLU A 76 -3.57 17.77 10.39
C GLU A 76 -3.41 16.33 9.86
N LYS A 77 -2.30 15.67 10.19
CA LYS A 77 -2.10 14.25 9.88
C LYS A 77 -3.08 13.36 10.61
N ASN A 78 -3.44 13.69 11.86
CA ASN A 78 -4.35 12.91 12.67
C ASN A 78 -5.73 12.78 12.03
N LYS A 79 -6.25 13.85 11.41
CA LYS A 79 -7.48 13.79 10.60
C LYS A 79 -7.42 12.65 9.56
N TYR A 80 -6.32 12.54 8.84
CA TYR A 80 -6.13 11.49 7.84
C TYR A 80 -5.90 10.11 8.45
N HIS A 81 -5.26 10.03 9.61
CA HIS A 81 -5.13 8.79 10.36
C HIS A 81 -6.48 8.25 10.86
N GLU A 82 -7.38 9.13 11.31
CA GLU A 82 -8.74 8.77 11.70
C GLU A 82 -9.56 8.27 10.50
N MET A 83 -9.45 8.94 9.34
CA MET A 83 -10.07 8.46 8.09
C MET A 83 -9.58 7.05 7.72
N ALA A 84 -8.27 6.82 7.81
CA ALA A 84 -7.67 5.51 7.53
C ALA A 84 -8.12 4.43 8.53
N LYS A 85 -8.30 4.79 9.80
CA LYS A 85 -8.84 3.90 10.83
C LYS A 85 -10.29 3.51 10.48
N SER A 86 -11.13 4.49 10.16
CA SER A 86 -12.51 4.22 9.75
C SER A 86 -12.58 3.36 8.48
N ASP A 87 -11.69 3.58 7.52
CA ASP A 87 -11.66 2.80 6.27
C ASP A 87 -11.17 1.36 6.52
N LYS A 88 -10.24 1.18 7.46
CA LYS A 88 -9.85 -0.14 7.94
C LYS A 88 -11.03 -0.87 8.60
N ASP A 89 -11.77 -0.20 9.48
CA ASP A 89 -12.93 -0.80 10.15
C ASP A 89 -14.06 -1.14 9.15
N ARG A 90 -14.23 -0.34 8.09
CA ARG A 90 -15.09 -0.69 6.94
C ARG A 90 -14.60 -1.96 6.26
N TYR A 91 -13.33 -2.00 5.87
CA TYR A 91 -12.74 -3.15 5.19
C TYR A 91 -12.85 -4.44 6.01
N ASP A 92 -12.54 -4.39 7.31
CA ASP A 92 -12.56 -5.57 8.18
C ASP A 92 -13.98 -6.17 8.26
N ARG A 93 -15.02 -5.33 8.27
CA ARG A 93 -16.44 -5.75 8.21
C ARG A 93 -16.78 -6.37 6.86
N GLU A 94 -16.54 -5.66 5.76
CA GLU A 94 -16.82 -6.16 4.41
C GLU A 94 -16.03 -7.45 4.10
N PHE A 95 -14.82 -7.58 4.65
CA PHE A 95 -13.97 -8.76 4.46
C PHE A 95 -14.46 -9.96 5.28
N ALA A 96 -14.98 -9.74 6.48
CA ALA A 96 -15.60 -10.80 7.27
C ALA A 96 -16.86 -11.38 6.57
N GLU A 97 -17.64 -10.53 5.90
CA GLU A 97 -18.75 -10.96 5.06
C GLU A 97 -18.27 -11.71 3.81
N TYR A 98 -17.26 -11.15 3.12
CA TYR A 98 -16.67 -11.78 1.94
C TYR A 98 -16.09 -13.16 2.23
N GLN A 99 -15.51 -13.38 3.43
CA GLN A 99 -15.00 -14.70 3.81
C GLN A 99 -16.05 -15.80 3.83
N GLN A 100 -17.34 -15.46 3.95
CA GLN A 100 -18.44 -16.42 4.00
C GLN A 100 -18.96 -16.78 2.61
N THR A 101 -18.55 -16.08 1.55
CA THR A 101 -19.05 -16.30 0.19
C THR A 101 -18.39 -17.50 -0.48
N GLU A 102 -19.09 -18.09 -1.46
CA GLU A 102 -18.54 -19.13 -2.32
C GLU A 102 -17.34 -18.64 -3.13
N SER A 103 -17.31 -17.36 -3.50
CA SER A 103 -16.19 -16.77 -4.24
C SER A 103 -14.90 -16.76 -3.41
N TYR A 104 -14.98 -16.55 -2.08
CA TYR A 104 -13.80 -16.66 -1.22
C TYR A 104 -13.35 -18.11 -1.02
N LYS A 105 -14.28 -19.06 -0.89
CA LYS A 105 -13.96 -20.49 -0.79
C LYS A 105 -13.21 -20.98 -2.03
N GLN A 106 -13.70 -20.66 -3.24
CA GLN A 106 -13.05 -20.97 -4.51
C GLN A 106 -11.66 -20.31 -4.64
N PHE A 107 -11.52 -19.06 -4.19
CA PHE A 107 -10.23 -18.38 -4.14
C PHE A 107 -9.23 -19.11 -3.21
N MET A 108 -9.68 -19.58 -2.05
CA MET A 108 -8.82 -20.31 -1.10
C MET A 108 -8.43 -21.69 -1.63
N GLU A 109 -9.35 -22.41 -2.29
CA GLU A 109 -9.11 -23.72 -2.88
C GLU A 109 -8.11 -23.67 -4.04
N SER A 110 -8.30 -22.74 -4.99
CA SER A 110 -7.36 -22.51 -6.09
C SER A 110 -5.96 -22.11 -5.61
N ARG A 111 -5.87 -21.51 -4.42
CA ARG A 111 -4.59 -21.14 -3.80
C ARG A 111 -3.90 -22.32 -3.11
N SER A 112 -4.65 -23.24 -2.51
CA SER A 112 -4.11 -24.45 -1.88
C SER A 112 -3.52 -25.42 -2.92
N GLY A 113 -4.11 -25.49 -4.12
CA GLY A 113 -3.62 -26.35 -5.21
C GLY A 113 -2.28 -25.93 -5.81
N ASN A 114 -1.80 -24.72 -5.57
CA ASN A 114 -0.54 -24.20 -6.13
C ASN A 114 0.67 -24.34 -5.18
N GLN A 115 0.51 -25.04 -4.04
CA GLN A 115 1.56 -25.21 -3.03
C GLN A 115 2.37 -26.53 -3.21
N THR A 116 2.14 -27.30 -4.27
CA THR A 116 2.86 -28.55 -4.57
C THR A 116 3.53 -28.53 -5.95
N ASN A 117 4.33 -27.52 -6.28
CA ASN A 117 5.38 -27.62 -7.31
C ASN A 117 6.29 -26.38 -7.31
N GLY A 118 7.34 -26.43 -6.50
CA GLY A 118 8.36 -25.38 -6.44
C GLY A 118 9.64 -25.81 -5.74
N GLY A 119 9.94 -27.11 -5.73
CA GLY A 119 11.22 -27.65 -5.25
C GLY A 119 12.28 -27.60 -6.35
N SER A 120 13.32 -26.81 -6.13
CA SER A 120 14.68 -26.89 -6.69
C SER A 120 14.87 -27.42 -8.13
N ALA A 121 15.04 -26.51 -9.09
CA ALA A 121 15.82 -26.80 -10.30
C ALA A 121 16.42 -25.52 -10.91
N SER A 122 17.66 -25.17 -10.53
CA SER A 122 18.48 -24.18 -11.25
C SER A 122 19.97 -24.32 -10.91
N LYS A 123 20.58 -25.47 -11.27
CA LYS A 123 22.02 -25.55 -11.53
C LYS A 123 22.17 -25.74 -13.04
N LYS A 124 22.26 -24.64 -13.81
CA LYS A 124 22.74 -24.69 -15.19
C LYS A 124 24.07 -23.94 -15.27
N LYS A 125 25.11 -24.75 -15.44
CA LYS A 125 26.46 -24.42 -15.91
C LYS A 125 26.39 -23.36 -17.01
N LYS A 126 27.24 -22.35 -16.95
CA LYS A 126 27.67 -21.61 -18.13
C LYS A 126 29.15 -21.97 -18.38
N LYS A 127 29.37 -22.45 -19.60
CA LYS A 127 30.63 -22.86 -20.20
C LYS A 127 31.56 -21.66 -20.36
#